data_AF-A0A967DZU3-F1
#
_entry.id   AF-A0A967DZU3-F1
#
_cell.length_a   1.000
_cell.length_b   1.000
_cell.length_c   1.000
_cell.angle_alpha   90.00
_cell.angle_beta   90.00
_cell.angle_gamma   90.00
#
_symmetry.space_group_name_H-M   'P 1'
#
loop_
_entity.id
_entity.type
_entity.pdbx_description
1 polymer ?
#
loop_
_entity_poly.entity_id
_entity_poly.type
_entity_poly.pdbx_seq_one_letter_code
_entity_poly.pdbx_strand_id
1 'polypeptide(L)'
;MKISLKIFLLSLVGFFFSCSADDDISSTELPAEESSSLTINAVRTTNQNQDRTVSFNESIQIDSFMLNIEEIEFEFADGFGNGISSPDDNDDSNDDDEYLEFDELPQEIQDYLTTNYPNDPLCEAELEDDLDDPYRYEVELQSGTELYFKEDFSLYAVETDDEGCEDEDDYDEDDSEDEDEYKINGPFEIDLTNESTTVVQVEIPVAEYEEVEFEMDRGKDMSSPLYQKSMLMTGTLNGMPFEFYHTFSEDFEIDYEDAGQNLVITEENNNEITFQFDLISVINSVNMNNASDGNGNGVIEISPDDTDGNNQLANQIKNAVKDYVDLID
;
A
#
# COMPACT_ATOMS: atom_id res chain seq x y z
N MET A 1 79.21 39.98 -38.18
CA MET A 1 79.00 39.29 -36.88
C MET A 1 77.52 39.42 -36.56
N LYS A 2 76.78 38.31 -36.67
CA LYS A 2 75.32 38.21 -36.52
C LYS A 2 74.99 37.98 -35.04
N ILE A 3 73.95 38.62 -34.53
CA ILE A 3 73.14 38.07 -33.42
C ILE A 3 71.68 38.36 -33.73
N SER A 4 70.89 37.29 -33.90
CA SER A 4 69.45 37.31 -34.15
C SER A 4 68.68 37.21 -32.84
N LEU A 5 67.64 38.03 -32.71
CA LEU A 5 66.63 37.96 -31.67
C LEU A 5 65.62 36.85 -32.01
N LYS A 6 65.38 35.90 -31.09
CA LYS A 6 64.28 34.94 -31.20
C LYS A 6 63.61 34.68 -29.85
N ILE A 7 62.29 34.94 -29.88
CA ILE A 7 61.18 34.11 -29.42
C ILE A 7 61.02 33.91 -27.90
N PHE A 8 59.93 34.47 -27.40
CA PHE A 8 59.28 34.17 -26.13
C PHE A 8 58.43 32.89 -26.33
N LEU A 9 58.66 31.85 -25.53
CA LEU A 9 57.78 30.69 -25.43
C LEU A 9 57.40 30.54 -23.94
N LEU A 10 56.11 30.66 -23.65
CA LEU A 10 55.53 30.53 -22.33
C LEU A 10 55.44 29.04 -21.98
N SER A 11 56.01 28.65 -20.84
CA SER A 11 56.14 27.27 -20.36
C SER A 11 54.81 26.73 -19.83
N LEU A 12 54.52 25.49 -20.20
CA LEU A 12 53.40 24.65 -19.79
C LEU A 12 53.90 23.59 -18.77
N VAL A 13 53.01 23.19 -17.86
CA VAL A 13 52.93 21.94 -17.05
C VAL A 13 53.81 21.78 -15.79
N GLY A 14 53.13 21.39 -14.70
CA GLY A 14 53.70 20.57 -13.63
C GLY A 14 52.87 20.52 -12.34
N PHE A 15 51.71 19.84 -12.33
CA PHE A 15 51.18 19.25 -11.09
C PHE A 15 51.23 17.73 -11.22
N PHE A 16 51.89 17.11 -10.24
CA PHE A 16 52.18 15.70 -10.18
C PHE A 16 50.95 14.91 -9.74
N PHE A 17 50.62 13.88 -10.51
CA PHE A 17 49.85 12.73 -10.03
C PHE A 17 50.71 11.97 -9.02
N SER A 18 50.11 11.65 -7.87
CA SER A 18 50.59 10.63 -6.94
C SER A 18 49.51 9.54 -6.88
N CYS A 19 49.60 8.56 -7.77
CA CYS A 19 48.89 7.30 -7.63
C CYS A 19 49.61 6.44 -6.60
N SER A 20 48.93 6.17 -5.48
CA SER A 20 49.12 4.91 -4.77
C SER A 20 48.07 3.97 -5.35
N ALA A 21 48.53 2.88 -5.97
CA ALA A 21 47.66 1.82 -6.45
C ALA A 21 47.36 0.90 -5.27
N ASP A 22 46.11 0.91 -4.84
CA ASP A 22 45.42 -0.26 -4.30
C ASP A 22 44.05 -0.25 -5.01
N ASP A 23 43.84 -1.25 -5.87
CA ASP A 23 42.55 -1.52 -6.50
C ASP A 23 41.73 -2.33 -5.50
N ASP A 24 40.65 -1.75 -4.99
CA ASP A 24 39.38 -2.44 -4.77
C ASP A 24 38.28 -1.36 -4.79
N ILE A 25 37.44 -1.51 -5.83
CA ILE A 25 36.13 -0.92 -6.12
C ILE A 25 35.86 0.48 -5.54
N SER A 26 35.78 1.44 -6.46
CA SER A 26 35.08 2.71 -6.26
C SER A 26 33.67 2.43 -5.74
N SER A 27 33.46 2.52 -4.42
CA SER A 27 32.20 3.06 -3.94
C SER A 27 32.11 4.45 -4.56
N THR A 28 31.27 4.60 -5.57
CA THR A 28 30.70 5.90 -5.87
C THR A 28 29.90 6.28 -4.62
N GLU A 29 30.59 6.85 -3.62
CA GLU A 29 29.93 7.71 -2.64
C GLU A 29 29.29 8.82 -3.49
N LEU A 30 28.01 8.66 -3.80
CA LEU A 30 27.20 9.72 -4.40
C LEU A 30 27.20 10.88 -3.40
N PRO A 31 27.59 12.09 -3.81
CA PRO A 31 27.64 13.21 -2.91
C PRO A 31 26.23 13.73 -2.67
N ALA A 32 25.79 13.75 -1.41
CA ALA A 32 24.80 14.67 -0.82
C ALA A 32 23.54 15.04 -1.64
N GLU A 33 22.37 14.61 -1.16
CA GLU A 33 21.16 15.45 -0.99
C GLU A 33 20.52 16.10 -2.23
N GLU A 34 20.76 15.62 -3.45
CA GLU A 34 20.03 16.15 -4.61
C GLU A 34 18.65 15.48 -4.67
N SER A 35 17.58 16.29 -4.57
CA SER A 35 16.20 15.86 -4.75
C SER A 35 15.66 16.31 -6.10
N SER A 36 14.66 15.60 -6.62
CA SER A 36 13.92 16.02 -7.79
C SER A 36 12.43 15.79 -7.62
N SER A 37 11.63 16.56 -8.35
CA SER A 37 10.19 16.45 -8.31
C SER A 37 9.74 15.14 -8.95
N LEU A 38 8.97 14.34 -8.20
CA LEU A 38 8.18 13.21 -8.67
C LEU A 38 6.69 13.59 -8.61
N THR A 39 5.97 13.34 -9.70
CA THR A 39 4.51 13.40 -9.71
C THR A 39 3.94 11.99 -9.71
N ILE A 40 3.13 11.67 -8.70
CA ILE A 40 2.44 10.40 -8.59
C ILE A 40 1.00 10.60 -9.06
N ASN A 41 0.54 9.79 -10.01
CA ASN A 41 -0.83 9.80 -10.48
C ASN A 41 -1.48 8.44 -10.27
N ALA A 42 -2.81 8.48 -10.14
CA ALA A 42 -3.63 7.29 -10.11
C ALA A 42 -4.69 7.38 -11.21
N VAL A 43 -5.01 6.23 -11.81
CA VAL A 43 -6.13 6.11 -12.74
C VAL A 43 -6.99 4.90 -12.40
N ARG A 44 -8.24 4.91 -12.83
CA ARG A 44 -9.10 3.71 -12.83
C ARG A 44 -9.57 3.36 -14.23
N THR A 45 -9.69 2.06 -14.51
CA THR A 45 -10.43 1.60 -15.70
C THR A 45 -11.91 1.48 -15.37
N THR A 46 -12.77 1.80 -16.34
CA THR A 46 -14.20 1.49 -16.27
C THR A 46 -14.68 1.00 -17.64
N ASN A 47 -15.89 0.42 -17.69
CA ASN A 47 -16.54 -0.04 -18.93
C ASN A 47 -16.66 1.04 -20.02
N GLN A 48 -16.53 2.33 -19.69
CA GLN A 48 -16.55 3.42 -20.68
C GLN A 48 -15.21 3.54 -21.45
N ASN A 49 -14.12 3.02 -20.88
CA ASN A 49 -12.75 3.35 -21.28
C ASN A 49 -12.05 2.24 -22.08
N GLN A 50 -12.56 1.00 -22.07
CA GLN A 50 -11.98 -0.11 -22.83
C GLN A 50 -13.07 -0.98 -23.48
N ASP A 51 -12.77 -1.61 -24.63
CA ASP A 51 -13.61 -2.63 -25.32
C ASP A 51 -13.71 -3.95 -24.50
N ARG A 52 -13.60 -3.88 -23.16
CA ARG A 52 -13.74 -4.99 -22.21
C ARG A 52 -15.17 -4.98 -21.67
N THR A 53 -15.78 -6.15 -21.56
CA THR A 53 -17.18 -6.28 -21.15
C THR A 53 -17.25 -6.85 -19.74
N VAL A 54 -17.95 -6.18 -18.82
CA VAL A 54 -18.40 -6.85 -17.59
C VAL A 54 -19.26 -8.03 -17.98
N SER A 55 -18.77 -9.23 -17.72
CA SER A 55 -19.32 -10.47 -18.26
C SER A 55 -20.21 -11.20 -17.26
N PHE A 56 -20.10 -10.85 -15.97
CA PHE A 56 -20.68 -11.63 -14.88
C PHE A 56 -21.70 -10.85 -14.03
N ASN A 57 -21.43 -9.58 -13.69
CA ASN A 57 -22.34 -8.75 -12.91
C ASN A 57 -23.26 -7.94 -13.81
N GLU A 58 -24.57 -8.25 -13.81
CA GLU A 58 -25.51 -7.53 -14.66
C GLU A 58 -25.66 -6.07 -14.18
N SER A 59 -25.47 -5.11 -15.09
CA SER A 59 -25.82 -3.69 -14.89
C SER A 59 -25.17 -3.00 -13.67
N ILE A 60 -23.90 -3.25 -13.40
CA ILE A 60 -23.09 -2.45 -12.48
C ILE A 60 -22.54 -1.18 -13.15
N GLN A 61 -22.60 -0.06 -12.42
CA GLN A 61 -21.99 1.22 -12.78
C GLN A 61 -21.23 1.73 -11.56
N ILE A 62 -19.97 2.11 -11.75
CA ILE A 62 -19.17 2.77 -10.72
C ILE A 62 -19.20 4.27 -11.03
N ASP A 63 -19.66 5.06 -10.05
CA ASP A 63 -19.69 6.51 -10.12
C ASP A 63 -18.43 7.10 -9.47
N SER A 64 -18.04 6.61 -8.29
CA SER A 64 -16.87 7.09 -7.53
C SER A 64 -16.08 5.92 -6.96
N PHE A 65 -14.77 6.11 -6.87
CA PHE A 65 -13.83 5.21 -6.22
C PHE A 65 -12.78 6.09 -5.55
N MET A 66 -12.62 5.93 -4.24
CA MET A 66 -11.72 6.70 -3.40
C MET A 66 -10.94 5.76 -2.51
N LEU A 67 -9.69 6.12 -2.21
CA LEU A 67 -8.82 5.39 -1.28
C LEU A 67 -8.03 6.38 -0.43
N ASN A 68 -7.61 5.97 0.76
CA ASN A 68 -6.63 6.66 1.57
C ASN A 68 -5.33 5.86 1.57
N ILE A 69 -4.21 6.56 1.39
CA ILE A 69 -2.86 6.02 1.52
C ILE A 69 -2.23 6.70 2.75
N GLU A 70 -1.78 5.91 3.71
CA GLU A 70 -1.09 6.40 4.91
C GLU A 70 0.38 6.66 4.61
N GLU A 71 1.05 5.75 3.90
CA GLU A 71 2.46 5.87 3.59
C GLU A 71 2.76 5.43 2.14
N ILE A 72 3.84 6.00 1.58
CA ILE A 72 4.40 5.53 0.30
C ILE A 72 5.89 5.31 0.55
N GLU A 73 6.34 4.11 0.29
CA GLU A 73 7.72 3.69 0.49
C GLU A 73 8.42 3.51 -0.85
N PHE A 74 9.69 3.88 -0.89
CA PHE A 74 10.52 3.78 -2.07
C PHE A 74 11.78 3.00 -1.71
N GLU A 75 11.84 1.73 -2.10
CA GLU A 75 13.02 0.89 -1.87
C GLU A 75 14.12 1.27 -2.87
N PHE A 76 15.31 1.57 -2.37
CA PHE A 76 16.46 1.90 -3.19
C PHE A 76 16.99 0.65 -3.89
N ALA A 77 17.31 0.77 -5.18
CA ALA A 77 18.00 -0.30 -5.87
C ALA A 77 19.39 -0.55 -5.27
N ASP A 78 19.88 -1.78 -5.39
CA ASP A 78 21.21 -2.24 -4.96
C ASP A 78 22.34 -1.20 -5.20
N GLY A 79 22.88 -0.64 -4.12
CA GLY A 79 23.99 0.33 -4.16
C GLY A 79 23.58 1.81 -4.34
N PHE A 80 22.28 2.10 -4.25
CA PHE A 80 21.73 3.43 -4.00
C PHE A 80 21.37 3.58 -2.51
N GLY A 81 20.65 4.64 -2.11
CA GLY A 81 20.12 4.80 -0.74
C GLY A 81 21.10 5.19 0.37
N ASN A 82 22.34 4.67 0.34
CA ASN A 82 23.26 4.76 1.48
C ASN A 82 23.44 6.20 2.04
N GLY A 83 23.05 6.37 3.31
CA GLY A 83 23.16 7.62 4.05
C GLY A 83 22.08 8.65 3.74
N ILE A 84 21.02 8.25 3.02
CA ILE A 84 19.76 9.00 2.90
C ILE A 84 18.85 8.56 4.05
N SER A 85 18.05 9.49 4.58
CA SER A 85 17.08 9.17 5.62
C SER A 85 15.70 9.66 5.20
N SER A 86 14.68 8.92 5.61
CA SER A 86 13.28 9.32 5.45
C SER A 86 12.95 10.58 6.26
N PRO A 87 11.95 11.38 5.83
CA PRO A 87 11.56 12.59 6.52
C PRO A 87 10.86 12.30 7.86
N ASP A 88 11.61 12.33 8.98
CA ASP A 88 11.12 12.24 10.37
C ASP A 88 9.99 11.19 10.51
N ASP A 89 10.38 9.91 10.51
CA ASP A 89 9.53 8.78 10.89
C ASP A 89 9.17 8.96 12.37
N ASN A 90 8.12 9.74 12.63
CA ASN A 90 7.46 9.71 13.94
C ASN A 90 6.53 8.51 13.92
N ASP A 91 7.15 7.34 13.80
CA ASP A 91 6.49 6.09 14.09
C ASP A 91 6.25 6.08 15.60
N ASP A 92 5.10 6.63 15.97
CA ASP A 92 4.56 6.64 17.32
C ASP A 92 3.58 5.46 17.48
N SER A 93 3.71 4.39 16.66
CA SER A 93 3.07 3.10 16.91
C SER A 93 3.71 2.54 18.20
N ASN A 94 3.00 2.75 19.31
CA ASN A 94 3.26 1.95 20.49
C ASN A 94 2.29 0.78 20.36
N ASP A 95 2.58 -0.15 19.46
CA ASP A 95 1.89 -1.42 19.36
C ASP A 95 2.35 -2.28 20.53
N ASP A 96 1.86 -1.90 21.70
CA ASP A 96 1.94 -2.67 22.94
C ASP A 96 0.80 -3.70 22.96
N ASP A 97 0.48 -4.34 21.82
CA ASP A 97 -0.68 -5.22 21.73
C ASP A 97 -0.61 -6.35 22.76
N GLU A 98 -1.70 -6.50 23.51
CA GLU A 98 -1.78 -7.47 24.59
C GLU A 98 -2.21 -8.83 24.03
N TYR A 99 -1.23 -9.69 23.74
CA TYR A 99 -1.47 -11.08 23.36
C TYR A 99 -2.26 -11.86 24.43
N LEU A 100 -3.25 -12.62 23.98
CA LEU A 100 -4.20 -13.37 24.78
C LEU A 100 -4.14 -14.87 24.47
N GLU A 101 -4.07 -15.68 25.51
CA GLU A 101 -4.30 -17.12 25.38
C GLU A 101 -5.80 -17.43 25.16
N PHE A 102 -6.12 -18.60 24.61
CA PHE A 102 -7.51 -18.99 24.32
C PHE A 102 -8.44 -18.89 25.56
N ASP A 103 -7.94 -19.19 26.76
CA ASP A 103 -8.73 -19.11 28.00
C ASP A 103 -8.81 -17.70 28.60
N GLU A 104 -8.06 -16.75 28.06
CA GLU A 104 -8.08 -15.32 28.40
C GLU A 104 -9.10 -14.54 27.55
N LEU A 105 -9.43 -15.03 26.35
CA LEU A 105 -10.49 -14.50 25.51
C LEU A 105 -11.85 -14.45 26.23
N PRO A 106 -12.72 -13.45 25.95
CA PRO A 106 -14.10 -13.45 26.40
C PRO A 106 -14.84 -14.75 26.05
N GLN A 107 -15.70 -15.23 26.96
CA GLN A 107 -16.41 -16.51 26.78
C GLN A 107 -17.27 -16.51 25.52
N GLU A 108 -17.84 -15.36 25.16
CA GLU A 108 -18.61 -15.15 23.94
C GLU A 108 -17.79 -15.45 22.67
N ILE A 109 -16.53 -15.01 22.63
CA ILE A 109 -15.59 -15.27 21.53
C ILE A 109 -15.20 -16.75 21.53
N GLN A 110 -14.81 -17.31 22.68
CA GLN A 110 -14.50 -18.76 22.80
C GLN A 110 -15.65 -19.65 22.30
N ASP A 111 -16.88 -19.30 22.67
CA ASP A 111 -18.10 -20.00 22.25
C ASP A 111 -18.34 -19.87 20.74
N TYR A 112 -18.07 -18.69 20.17
CA TYR A 112 -18.15 -18.44 18.73
C TYR A 112 -17.14 -19.30 17.96
N LEU A 113 -15.87 -19.28 18.35
CA LEU A 113 -14.80 -20.06 17.72
C LEU A 113 -15.11 -21.57 17.80
N THR A 114 -15.46 -22.07 18.98
CA THR A 114 -15.80 -23.50 19.17
C THR A 114 -17.04 -23.92 18.37
N THR A 115 -17.97 -23.01 18.11
CA THR A 115 -19.20 -23.30 17.38
C THR A 115 -19.00 -23.28 15.87
N ASN A 116 -18.29 -22.27 15.37
CA ASN A 116 -18.16 -21.99 13.93
C ASN A 116 -16.88 -22.60 13.32
N TYR A 117 -15.81 -22.68 14.12
CA TYR A 117 -14.48 -23.15 13.71
C TYR A 117 -13.96 -24.33 14.58
N PRO A 118 -14.77 -25.40 14.83
CA PRO A 118 -14.41 -26.46 15.78
C PRO A 118 -13.20 -27.33 15.40
N ASN A 119 -12.71 -27.22 14.16
CA ASN A 119 -11.59 -28.01 13.64
C ASN A 119 -10.40 -27.13 13.24
N ASP A 120 -10.44 -25.86 13.62
CA ASP A 120 -9.43 -24.87 13.27
C ASP A 120 -8.95 -24.23 14.59
N PRO A 121 -7.80 -24.67 15.12
CA PRO A 121 -7.32 -24.20 16.42
C PRO A 121 -6.97 -22.70 16.38
N LEU A 122 -7.00 -22.09 17.57
CA LEU A 122 -6.42 -20.76 17.77
C LEU A 122 -4.93 -20.80 17.40
N CYS A 123 -4.50 -19.79 16.67
CA CYS A 123 -3.11 -19.50 16.43
C CYS A 123 -2.64 -18.39 17.37
N GLU A 124 -3.21 -17.20 17.17
CA GLU A 124 -2.93 -15.98 17.91
C GLU A 124 -4.25 -15.29 18.28
N ALA A 125 -4.23 -14.53 19.36
CA ALA A 125 -5.26 -13.56 19.66
C ALA A 125 -4.66 -12.39 20.40
N GLU A 126 -5.18 -11.21 20.14
CA GLU A 126 -4.69 -9.96 20.72
C GLU A 126 -5.84 -9.03 21.08
N LEU A 127 -5.48 -7.98 21.81
CA LEU A 127 -6.39 -6.95 22.27
C LEU A 127 -5.89 -5.59 21.78
N GLU A 128 -6.39 -5.15 20.61
CA GLU A 128 -6.05 -3.85 20.01
C GLU A 128 -6.00 -2.73 21.01
N ASP A 129 -4.88 -2.03 21.12
CA ASP A 129 -4.79 -0.86 21.99
C ASP A 129 -5.20 0.47 21.34
N ASP A 130 -5.30 0.53 20.01
CA ASP A 130 -5.85 1.69 19.33
C ASP A 130 -7.38 1.78 19.50
N LEU A 131 -7.83 2.95 19.95
CA LEU A 131 -9.25 3.25 20.16
C LEU A 131 -9.95 3.77 18.91
N ASP A 132 -9.18 4.07 17.86
CA ASP A 132 -9.73 4.42 16.56
C ASP A 132 -10.15 3.17 15.77
N ASP A 133 -9.78 1.96 16.21
CA ASP A 133 -10.23 0.69 15.63
C ASP A 133 -11.71 0.38 15.75
N PRO A 134 -12.31 -0.17 14.66
CA PRO A 134 -13.70 -0.62 14.68
C PRO A 134 -13.87 -1.96 15.41
N TYR A 135 -12.77 -2.63 15.75
CA TYR A 135 -12.68 -3.84 16.55
C TYR A 135 -11.83 -3.61 17.82
N ARG A 136 -11.80 -4.60 18.71
CA ARG A 136 -11.02 -4.58 19.96
C ARG A 136 -10.32 -5.90 20.25
N TYR A 137 -10.72 -6.96 19.55
CA TYR A 137 -10.06 -8.25 19.63
C TYR A 137 -9.83 -8.72 18.21
N GLU A 138 -8.61 -9.13 17.93
CA GLU A 138 -8.22 -9.85 16.74
C GLU A 138 -7.88 -11.28 17.14
N VAL A 139 -8.25 -12.22 16.27
CA VAL A 139 -8.13 -13.66 16.52
C VAL A 139 -7.74 -14.33 15.23
N GLU A 140 -6.53 -14.83 15.16
CA GLU A 140 -6.04 -15.63 14.05
C GLU A 140 -6.23 -17.13 14.35
N LEU A 141 -6.71 -17.88 13.36
CA LEU A 141 -6.79 -19.33 13.39
C LEU A 141 -5.69 -19.95 12.55
N GLN A 142 -5.32 -21.18 12.86
CA GLN A 142 -4.27 -21.93 12.17
C GLN A 142 -4.46 -22.09 10.65
N SER A 143 -5.64 -21.82 10.12
CA SER A 143 -5.88 -21.78 8.67
C SER A 143 -5.48 -20.46 8.00
N GLY A 144 -5.05 -19.44 8.74
CA GLY A 144 -4.92 -18.05 8.28
C GLY A 144 -6.25 -17.29 8.31
N THR A 145 -7.27 -17.83 9.00
CA THR A 145 -8.54 -17.11 9.16
C THR A 145 -8.44 -16.16 10.34
N GLU A 146 -8.53 -14.87 10.06
CA GLU A 146 -8.59 -13.82 11.08
C GLU A 146 -10.03 -13.42 11.38
N LEU A 147 -10.32 -13.17 12.65
CA LEU A 147 -11.63 -12.77 13.13
C LEU A 147 -11.52 -11.55 14.03
N TYR A 148 -12.16 -10.48 13.59
CA TYR A 148 -12.17 -9.20 14.26
C TYR A 148 -13.46 -9.08 15.07
N PHE A 149 -13.38 -8.81 16.37
CA PHE A 149 -14.53 -8.63 17.25
C PHE A 149 -14.55 -7.25 17.88
N LYS A 150 -15.73 -6.63 17.95
CA LYS A 150 -15.96 -5.36 18.63
C LYS A 150 -15.84 -5.50 20.14
N GLU A 151 -15.78 -4.36 20.85
CA GLU A 151 -15.78 -4.32 22.32
C GLU A 151 -17.00 -5.07 22.95
N ASP A 152 -18.13 -5.14 22.24
CA ASP A 152 -19.33 -5.88 22.69
C ASP A 152 -19.35 -7.36 22.28
N PHE A 153 -18.22 -7.87 21.77
CA PHE A 153 -17.98 -9.24 21.29
C PHE A 153 -18.79 -9.64 20.06
N SER A 154 -19.43 -8.68 19.39
CA SER A 154 -19.99 -8.94 18.07
C SER A 154 -18.88 -9.07 17.03
N LEU A 155 -19.01 -10.04 16.13
CA LEU A 155 -18.10 -10.21 15.01
C LEU A 155 -18.20 -8.99 14.10
N TYR A 156 -17.06 -8.37 13.82
CA TYR A 156 -16.89 -7.27 12.90
C TYR A 156 -16.59 -7.76 11.49
N ALA A 157 -15.54 -8.58 11.35
CA ALA A 157 -15.09 -9.08 10.06
C ALA A 157 -14.46 -10.47 10.19
N VAL A 158 -14.40 -11.19 9.07
CA VAL A 158 -13.69 -12.47 8.95
C VAL A 158 -12.83 -12.41 7.71
N GLU A 159 -11.53 -12.44 7.89
CA GLU A 159 -10.56 -12.41 6.81
C GLU A 159 -9.94 -13.79 6.65
N THR A 160 -9.29 -13.99 5.52
CA THR A 160 -8.58 -15.23 5.23
C THR A 160 -7.37 -14.83 4.44
N ASP A 161 -6.22 -14.91 5.08
CA ASP A 161 -4.96 -14.89 4.39
C ASP A 161 -4.70 -16.27 3.76
N ASP A 162 -3.98 -16.28 2.63
CA ASP A 162 -3.58 -17.51 1.94
C ASP A 162 -2.44 -18.23 2.68
N GLU A 163 -1.80 -17.58 3.63
CA GLU A 163 -0.77 -18.12 4.52
C GLU A 163 -1.38 -18.43 5.89
N GLY A 164 -1.51 -19.72 6.22
CA GLY A 164 -1.94 -20.10 7.56
C GLY A 164 -0.74 -20.14 8.49
N CYS A 165 -0.92 -19.76 9.76
CA CYS A 165 0.11 -19.77 10.80
C CYS A 165 1.25 -20.77 10.58
N GLU A 166 2.35 -20.29 10.01
CA GLU A 166 3.59 -21.05 10.02
C GLU A 166 4.16 -20.95 11.44
N ASP A 167 4.60 -22.08 12.01
CA ASP A 167 5.32 -22.07 13.28
C ASP A 167 6.56 -21.15 13.07
N GLU A 168 6.60 -19.98 13.73
CA GLU A 168 7.72 -19.05 13.71
C GLU A 168 9.01 -19.71 14.22
N ASP A 169 9.69 -20.42 13.33
CA ASP A 169 11.00 -20.98 13.55
C ASP A 169 12.06 -19.95 13.10
N ASP A 170 12.48 -19.09 14.03
CA ASP A 170 13.69 -18.23 13.99
C ASP A 170 13.86 -17.36 12.71
N TYR A 171 13.20 -16.20 12.66
CA TYR A 171 13.81 -15.04 11.99
C TYR A 171 14.70 -14.33 12.99
N ASP A 172 16.01 -14.54 12.84
CA ASP A 172 17.02 -13.66 13.42
C ASP A 172 16.64 -12.22 12.98
N GLU A 173 16.17 -11.39 13.92
CA GLU A 173 16.20 -9.92 13.83
C GLU A 173 17.67 -9.50 13.60
N ASP A 174 18.17 -9.66 12.37
CA ASP A 174 19.17 -8.74 11.86
C ASP A 174 18.37 -7.49 11.47
N ASP A 175 18.15 -6.69 12.51
CA ASP A 175 17.77 -5.27 12.53
C ASP A 175 18.85 -4.46 11.78
N SER A 176 19.09 -4.83 10.51
CA SER A 176 20.00 -4.19 9.61
C SER A 176 19.22 -3.26 8.69
N GLU A 177 18.94 -2.11 9.27
CA GLU A 177 19.03 -0.80 8.62
C GLU A 177 17.85 -0.46 7.69
N ASP A 178 16.91 0.33 8.25
CA ASP A 178 16.04 1.31 7.58
C ASP A 178 16.80 2.32 6.66
N GLU A 179 18.03 2.00 6.22
CA GLU A 179 18.88 2.83 5.37
C GLU A 179 18.62 2.60 3.87
N ASP A 180 17.80 1.61 3.52
CA ASP A 180 17.53 1.20 2.14
C ASP A 180 16.14 1.62 1.61
N GLU A 181 15.35 2.35 2.41
CA GLU A 181 14.04 2.89 1.99
C GLU A 181 13.96 4.42 2.15
N TYR A 182 13.12 5.05 1.32
CA TYR A 182 12.71 6.44 1.49
C TYR A 182 11.20 6.52 1.60
N LYS A 183 10.70 6.93 2.77
CA LYS A 183 9.26 6.93 3.07
C LYS A 183 8.66 8.33 2.97
N ILE A 184 7.39 8.42 2.57
CA ILE A 184 6.62 9.66 2.66
C ILE A 184 5.27 9.40 3.33
N ASN A 185 5.07 10.11 4.43
CA ASN A 185 3.86 10.05 5.22
C ASN A 185 2.71 10.88 4.61
N GLY A 186 1.53 10.29 4.60
CA GLY A 186 0.25 10.83 4.16
C GLY A 186 -0.45 11.67 5.24
N PRO A 187 -1.79 11.73 5.24
CA PRO A 187 -2.69 10.98 4.37
C PRO A 187 -2.67 11.50 2.92
N PHE A 188 -2.75 10.58 1.95
CA PHE A 188 -3.02 10.88 0.55
C PHE A 188 -4.39 10.34 0.14
N GLU A 189 -5.40 11.20 0.16
CA GLU A 189 -6.74 10.84 -0.31
C GLU A 189 -6.82 10.88 -1.84
N ILE A 190 -7.04 9.72 -2.43
CA ILE A 190 -7.19 9.55 -3.88
C ILE A 190 -8.67 9.61 -4.23
N ASP A 191 -9.08 10.54 -5.10
CA ASP A 191 -10.42 10.60 -5.68
C ASP A 191 -10.40 10.30 -7.18
N LEU A 192 -10.78 9.08 -7.55
CA LEU A 192 -10.85 8.63 -8.94
C LEU A 192 -12.23 8.83 -9.57
N THR A 193 -13.11 9.66 -9.02
CA THR A 193 -14.42 9.98 -9.63
C THR A 193 -14.28 10.48 -11.08
N ASN A 194 -13.21 11.21 -11.39
CA ASN A 194 -12.89 11.71 -12.74
C ASN A 194 -11.97 10.78 -13.53
N GLU A 195 -11.87 9.50 -13.17
CA GLU A 195 -11.07 8.44 -13.81
C GLU A 195 -9.56 8.56 -13.65
N SER A 196 -9.03 9.76 -13.43
CA SER A 196 -7.63 10.01 -13.12
C SER A 196 -7.48 11.15 -12.13
N THR A 197 -6.47 11.09 -11.27
CA THR A 197 -6.05 12.21 -10.40
C THR A 197 -4.54 12.22 -10.21
N THR A 198 -3.99 13.39 -9.90
CA THR A 198 -2.67 13.47 -9.29
C THR A 198 -2.84 13.18 -7.80
N VAL A 199 -2.10 12.18 -7.30
CA VAL A 199 -2.08 11.79 -5.89
C VAL A 199 -1.29 12.83 -5.11
N VAL A 200 -0.02 12.99 -5.50
CA VAL A 200 0.89 13.94 -4.86
C VAL A 200 1.99 14.38 -5.83
N GLN A 201 2.55 15.57 -5.58
CA GLN A 201 3.82 16.00 -6.16
C GLN A 201 4.79 16.22 -5.01
N VAL A 202 5.83 15.40 -4.97
CA VAL A 202 6.83 15.35 -3.90
C VAL A 202 8.23 15.61 -4.45
N GLU A 203 9.15 15.99 -3.57
CA GLU A 203 10.58 16.01 -3.87
C GLU A 203 11.18 14.80 -3.17
N ILE A 204 11.78 13.89 -3.95
CA ILE A 204 12.45 12.69 -3.43
C ILE A 204 13.89 12.63 -3.95
N PRO A 205 14.78 11.87 -3.31
CA PRO A 205 16.18 11.77 -3.71
C PRO A 205 16.36 11.34 -5.17
N VAL A 206 17.36 11.92 -5.84
CA VAL A 206 17.83 11.49 -7.15
C VAL A 206 18.55 10.15 -6.97
N ALA A 207 17.85 9.07 -7.28
CA ALA A 207 18.33 7.70 -7.15
C ALA A 207 17.59 6.77 -8.13
N GLU A 208 17.95 5.49 -8.08
CA GLU A 208 17.24 4.40 -8.72
C GLU A 208 16.54 3.60 -7.62
N TYR A 209 15.27 3.29 -7.81
CA TYR A 209 14.41 2.58 -6.87
C TYR A 209 13.90 1.30 -7.54
N GLU A 210 13.91 0.19 -6.80
CA GLU A 210 13.51 -1.13 -7.31
C GLU A 210 12.08 -1.52 -6.96
N GLU A 211 11.48 -0.80 -6.03
CA GLU A 211 10.08 -0.97 -5.64
C GLU A 211 9.46 0.37 -5.21
N VAL A 212 8.14 0.47 -5.35
CA VAL A 212 7.32 1.49 -4.68
C VAL A 212 6.13 0.80 -4.03
N GLU A 213 6.08 0.86 -2.71
CA GLU A 213 5.01 0.30 -1.91
C GLU A 213 4.05 1.41 -1.45
N PHE A 214 2.77 1.06 -1.32
CA PHE A 214 1.72 1.97 -0.89
C PHE A 214 0.93 1.33 0.24
N GLU A 215 1.08 1.88 1.45
CA GLU A 215 0.31 1.46 2.60
C GLU A 215 -1.05 2.17 2.62
N MET A 216 -2.12 1.39 2.62
CA MET A 216 -3.47 1.90 2.81
C MET A 216 -3.88 1.79 4.27
N ASP A 217 -4.27 2.89 4.92
CA ASP A 217 -5.02 2.85 6.18
C ASP A 217 -6.27 3.74 6.10
N ARG A 218 -7.08 3.78 7.15
CA ARG A 218 -8.30 4.55 7.27
C ARG A 218 -8.02 6.04 7.31
N GLY A 219 -8.88 6.80 6.63
CA GLY A 219 -8.84 8.26 6.72
C GLY A 219 -9.12 8.76 8.14
N LYS A 220 -8.20 9.56 8.68
CA LYS A 220 -8.31 10.18 10.01
C LYS A 220 -9.06 11.53 9.98
N ASP A 221 -9.29 12.13 8.81
CA ASP A 221 -10.06 13.40 8.66
C ASP A 221 -11.57 13.19 8.71
N MET A 222 -12.19 13.59 9.83
CA MET A 222 -13.65 13.59 10.04
C MET A 222 -14.48 14.32 8.98
N SER A 223 -13.87 15.21 8.18
CA SER A 223 -14.54 15.96 7.11
C SER A 223 -14.61 15.19 5.79
N SER A 224 -13.80 14.15 5.65
CA SER A 224 -13.66 13.34 4.44
C SER A 224 -14.73 12.25 4.33
N PRO A 225 -15.17 11.89 3.11
CA PRO A 225 -15.90 10.65 2.86
C PRO A 225 -15.15 9.38 3.28
N LEU A 226 -13.82 9.45 3.38
CA LEU A 226 -12.94 8.36 3.82
C LEU A 226 -12.70 8.35 5.33
N TYR A 227 -13.37 9.19 6.13
CA TYR A 227 -13.24 9.09 7.58
C TYR A 227 -13.59 7.68 8.06
N GLN A 228 -12.66 7.03 8.75
CA GLN A 228 -12.79 5.66 9.25
C GLN A 228 -12.96 4.60 8.14
N LYS A 229 -12.46 4.89 6.94
CA LYS A 229 -12.50 3.99 5.77
C LYS A 229 -11.16 4.06 5.03
N SER A 230 -10.59 2.92 4.66
CA SER A 230 -9.41 2.86 3.78
C SER A 230 -9.80 2.98 2.30
N MET A 231 -11.00 2.54 1.94
CA MET A 231 -11.53 2.67 0.58
C MET A 231 -13.06 2.88 0.55
N LEU A 232 -13.52 3.54 -0.51
CA LEU A 232 -14.94 3.81 -0.77
C LEU A 232 -15.24 3.71 -2.27
N MET A 233 -16.21 2.88 -2.64
CA MET A 233 -16.75 2.79 -4.00
C MET A 233 -18.26 3.01 -3.98
N THR A 234 -18.77 3.84 -4.89
CA THR A 234 -20.22 4.08 -5.01
C THR A 234 -20.69 3.95 -6.45
N GLY A 235 -21.96 3.61 -6.62
CA GLY A 235 -22.60 3.61 -7.93
C GLY A 235 -23.95 2.93 -7.92
N THR A 236 -24.26 2.18 -8.98
CA THR A 236 -25.49 1.39 -9.05
C THR A 236 -25.24 -0.06 -9.43
N LEU A 237 -25.96 -0.98 -8.79
CA LEU A 237 -26.01 -2.40 -9.09
C LEU A 237 -27.45 -2.78 -9.43
N ASN A 238 -27.69 -3.27 -10.64
CA ASN A 238 -29.04 -3.52 -11.14
C ASN A 238 -29.98 -2.30 -11.06
N GLY A 239 -29.40 -1.09 -11.13
CA GLY A 239 -30.10 0.19 -11.02
C GLY A 239 -30.49 0.61 -9.59
N MET A 240 -30.15 -0.19 -8.57
CA MET A 240 -30.22 0.22 -7.16
C MET A 240 -28.89 0.86 -6.75
N PRO A 241 -28.89 1.97 -5.98
CA PRO A 241 -27.66 2.51 -5.41
C PRO A 241 -26.92 1.46 -4.59
N PHE A 242 -25.59 1.43 -4.69
CA PHE A 242 -24.76 0.67 -3.76
C PHE A 242 -23.64 1.55 -3.20
N GLU A 243 -23.23 1.24 -1.98
CA GLU A 243 -22.04 1.76 -1.34
C GLU A 243 -21.20 0.57 -0.90
N PHE A 244 -19.94 0.54 -1.34
CA PHE A 244 -18.93 -0.37 -0.83
C PHE A 244 -17.89 0.44 -0.05
N TYR A 245 -17.50 -0.03 1.13
CA TYR A 245 -16.31 0.49 1.83
C TYR A 245 -15.57 -0.62 2.57
N HIS A 246 -14.31 -0.37 2.87
CA HIS A 246 -13.46 -1.20 3.72
C HIS A 246 -12.71 -0.34 4.74
N THR A 247 -12.11 -0.97 5.75
CA THR A 247 -11.51 -0.29 6.92
C THR A 247 -10.17 -0.88 7.35
N PHE A 248 -9.57 -1.75 6.54
CA PHE A 248 -8.36 -2.48 6.91
C PHE A 248 -7.11 -1.71 6.49
N SER A 249 -6.02 -2.00 7.20
CA SER A 249 -4.66 -1.62 6.79
C SER A 249 -4.12 -2.66 5.81
N GLU A 250 -3.66 -2.24 4.65
CA GLU A 250 -3.22 -3.15 3.60
C GLU A 250 -2.19 -2.49 2.69
N ASP A 251 -1.15 -3.23 2.37
CA ASP A 251 -0.16 -2.79 1.39
C ASP A 251 -0.49 -3.29 -0.01
N PHE A 252 -0.09 -2.50 -0.99
CA PHE A 252 0.08 -2.99 -2.34
C PHE A 252 1.40 -2.48 -2.92
N GLU A 253 2.15 -3.43 -3.46
CA GLU A 253 3.47 -3.22 -4.00
C GLU A 253 3.39 -2.99 -5.51
N ILE A 254 4.36 -2.26 -6.03
CA ILE A 254 4.60 -2.10 -7.46
C ILE A 254 6.05 -2.53 -7.75
N ASP A 255 6.21 -3.82 -8.02
CA ASP A 255 7.51 -4.41 -8.32
C ASP A 255 8.00 -4.07 -9.72
N TYR A 256 9.27 -3.69 -9.81
CA TYR A 256 9.99 -3.62 -11.07
C TYR A 256 10.75 -4.94 -11.32
N GLU A 257 10.05 -6.00 -11.77
CA GLU A 257 10.60 -7.37 -11.94
C GLU A 257 11.94 -7.48 -12.73
N ASP A 258 12.26 -6.49 -13.56
CA ASP A 258 13.55 -6.39 -14.25
C ASP A 258 14.24 -5.06 -13.88
N ALA A 259 15.52 -5.09 -13.50
CA ALA A 259 16.35 -3.89 -13.25
C ALA A 259 16.41 -2.86 -14.41
N GLY A 260 15.88 -3.19 -15.59
CA GLY A 260 15.69 -2.23 -16.68
C GLY A 260 14.40 -1.40 -16.59
N GLN A 261 13.56 -1.67 -15.58
CA GLN A 261 12.26 -1.07 -15.34
C GLN A 261 12.25 -0.20 -14.07
N ASN A 262 13.27 -0.30 -13.21
CA ASN A 262 13.47 0.52 -12.01
C ASN A 262 13.07 1.98 -12.20
N LEU A 263 12.48 2.56 -11.16
CA LEU A 263 12.16 3.98 -11.13
C LEU A 263 13.45 4.79 -11.01
N VAL A 264 13.82 5.48 -12.10
CA VAL A 264 15.01 6.34 -12.12
C VAL A 264 14.60 7.80 -11.94
N ILE A 265 14.87 8.35 -10.76
CA ILE A 265 14.69 9.77 -10.47
C ILE A 265 15.94 10.52 -10.91
N THR A 266 15.75 11.52 -11.77
CA THR A 266 16.85 12.37 -12.26
C THR A 266 16.59 13.84 -11.98
N GLU A 267 17.63 14.69 -12.07
CA GLU A 267 17.49 16.15 -12.02
C GLU A 267 16.66 16.73 -13.20
N GLU A 268 16.26 15.91 -14.18
CA GLU A 268 15.32 16.33 -15.21
C GLU A 268 13.90 16.33 -14.61
N ASN A 269 13.28 17.53 -14.48
CA ASN A 269 12.00 17.80 -13.78
C ASN A 269 10.74 17.16 -14.43
N ASN A 270 10.79 15.90 -14.84
CA ASN A 270 9.66 15.20 -15.45
C ASN A 270 9.53 13.75 -14.98
N ASN A 271 9.97 13.45 -13.75
CA ASN A 271 9.73 12.15 -13.14
C ASN A 271 8.23 12.04 -12.83
N GLU A 272 7.60 10.97 -13.33
CA GLU A 272 6.17 10.72 -13.19
C GLU A 272 5.94 9.22 -13.09
N ILE A 273 5.16 8.79 -12.11
CA ILE A 273 4.62 7.42 -12.03
C ILE A 273 3.09 7.49 -12.13
N THR A 274 2.49 6.48 -12.75
CA THR A 274 1.03 6.34 -12.82
C THR A 274 0.65 4.91 -12.51
N PHE A 275 -0.06 4.68 -11.42
CA PHE A 275 -0.66 3.37 -11.14
C PHE A 275 -2.14 3.34 -11.55
N GLN A 276 -2.61 2.14 -11.86
CA GLN A 276 -3.94 1.86 -12.38
C GLN A 276 -4.67 0.86 -11.51
N PHE A 277 -5.87 1.24 -11.08
CA PHE A 277 -6.86 0.29 -10.59
C PHE A 277 -7.71 -0.24 -11.75
N ASP A 278 -7.54 -1.51 -12.12
CA ASP A 278 -8.34 -2.16 -13.16
C ASP A 278 -9.70 -2.61 -12.60
N LEU A 279 -10.58 -1.65 -12.27
CA LEU A 279 -11.88 -1.95 -11.68
C LEU A 279 -12.77 -2.83 -12.56
N ILE A 280 -12.49 -2.95 -13.87
CA ILE A 280 -13.16 -3.93 -14.73
C ILE A 280 -12.76 -5.35 -14.34
N SER A 281 -11.48 -5.61 -14.06
CA SER A 281 -11.01 -6.92 -13.58
C SER A 281 -11.56 -7.21 -12.19
N VAL A 282 -11.49 -6.24 -11.26
CA VAL A 282 -12.09 -6.33 -9.92
C VAL A 282 -13.56 -6.77 -9.99
N ILE A 283 -14.37 -6.06 -10.80
CA ILE A 283 -15.78 -6.41 -10.96
C ILE A 283 -15.96 -7.79 -11.62
N ASN A 284 -15.06 -8.23 -12.48
CA ASN A 284 -15.22 -9.53 -13.15
C ASN A 284 -14.75 -10.72 -12.30
N SER A 285 -13.86 -10.51 -11.33
CA SER A 285 -13.43 -11.56 -10.40
C SER A 285 -14.44 -11.82 -9.28
N VAL A 286 -15.22 -10.81 -8.91
CA VAL A 286 -16.18 -10.89 -7.80
C VAL A 286 -17.64 -11.06 -8.26
N ASN A 287 -18.39 -11.96 -7.63
CA ASN A 287 -19.83 -12.13 -7.88
C ASN A 287 -20.68 -11.20 -7.00
N MET A 288 -21.04 -10.03 -7.54
CA MET A 288 -21.90 -9.05 -6.85
C MET A 288 -23.39 -9.32 -7.05
N ASN A 289 -23.81 -10.29 -7.88
CA ASN A 289 -25.23 -10.55 -8.13
C ASN A 289 -26.02 -11.02 -6.90
N ASN A 290 -25.31 -11.46 -5.84
CA ASN A 290 -25.90 -11.89 -4.58
C ASN A 290 -25.99 -10.76 -3.54
N ALA A 291 -25.47 -9.56 -3.83
CA ALA A 291 -25.54 -8.45 -2.89
C ALA A 291 -27.00 -8.11 -2.56
N SER A 292 -27.31 -7.95 -1.28
CA SER A 292 -28.67 -7.68 -0.80
C SER A 292 -28.78 -6.36 -0.07
N ASP A 293 -29.88 -5.65 -0.28
CA ASP A 293 -30.39 -4.61 0.63
C ASP A 293 -31.12 -5.31 1.79
N GLY A 294 -30.34 -5.81 2.76
CA GLY A 294 -30.82 -6.64 3.86
C GLY A 294 -31.72 -5.88 4.82
N ASN A 295 -31.46 -4.59 5.01
CA ASN A 295 -32.25 -3.72 5.88
C ASN A 295 -33.48 -3.08 5.18
N GLY A 296 -33.51 -3.09 3.84
CA GLY A 296 -34.61 -2.62 3.00
C GLY A 296 -34.68 -1.09 2.83
N ASN A 297 -33.56 -0.37 2.98
CA ASN A 297 -33.51 1.09 2.92
C ASN A 297 -33.43 1.65 1.48
N GLY A 298 -33.20 0.79 0.49
CA GLY A 298 -33.07 1.14 -0.93
C GLY A 298 -31.64 1.44 -1.40
N VAL A 299 -30.64 1.17 -0.59
CA VAL A 299 -29.20 1.17 -0.89
C VAL A 299 -28.66 -0.21 -0.52
N ILE A 300 -27.76 -0.75 -1.34
CA ILE A 300 -27.03 -1.97 -1.02
C ILE A 300 -25.72 -1.56 -0.34
N GLU A 301 -25.60 -1.84 0.95
CA GLU A 301 -24.36 -1.61 1.71
C GLU A 301 -23.47 -2.86 1.68
N ILE A 302 -22.24 -2.72 1.20
CA ILE A 302 -21.25 -3.80 1.12
C ILE A 302 -20.02 -3.36 1.93
N SER A 303 -19.91 -3.82 3.16
CA SER A 303 -18.87 -3.36 4.07
C SER A 303 -18.59 -4.36 5.17
N PRO A 304 -17.48 -4.18 5.91
CA PRO A 304 -17.24 -4.90 7.15
C PRO A 304 -18.44 -4.81 8.12
N ASP A 305 -19.04 -3.62 8.25
CA ASP A 305 -20.30 -3.48 8.98
C ASP A 305 -21.46 -4.15 8.23
N ASP A 306 -21.87 -5.33 8.72
CA ASP A 306 -22.81 -6.22 8.04
C ASP A 306 -24.29 -5.82 8.22
N THR A 307 -24.63 -4.56 7.95
CA THR A 307 -26.04 -4.09 8.07
C THR A 307 -26.96 -4.83 7.09
N ASP A 308 -26.40 -5.23 5.96
CA ASP A 308 -27.12 -5.78 4.80
C ASP A 308 -26.86 -7.27 4.51
N GLY A 309 -25.93 -7.91 5.22
CA GLY A 309 -25.57 -9.32 4.99
C GLY A 309 -24.52 -9.53 3.89
N ASN A 310 -23.70 -8.52 3.60
CA ASN A 310 -22.73 -8.49 2.51
C ASN A 310 -21.25 -8.47 2.96
N ASN A 311 -20.93 -8.67 4.24
CA ASN A 311 -19.54 -8.63 4.74
C ASN A 311 -18.56 -9.52 3.93
N GLN A 312 -18.91 -10.79 3.66
CA GLN A 312 -18.07 -11.67 2.83
C GLN A 312 -17.83 -11.12 1.41
N LEU A 313 -18.82 -10.42 0.85
CA LEU A 313 -18.67 -9.79 -0.46
C LEU A 313 -17.74 -8.58 -0.39
N ALA A 314 -17.72 -7.85 0.73
CA ALA A 314 -16.79 -6.74 0.94
C ALA A 314 -15.34 -7.22 0.86
N ASN A 315 -15.01 -8.31 1.54
CA ASN A 315 -13.65 -8.86 1.57
C ASN A 315 -13.23 -9.38 0.18
N GLN A 316 -14.16 -10.00 -0.55
CA GLN A 316 -13.91 -10.39 -1.95
C GLN A 316 -13.60 -9.19 -2.85
N ILE A 317 -14.26 -8.05 -2.65
CA ILE A 317 -13.98 -6.82 -3.41
C ILE A 317 -12.62 -6.25 -2.99
N LYS A 318 -12.30 -6.21 -1.69
CA LYS A 318 -11.01 -5.75 -1.16
C LYS A 318 -9.85 -6.53 -1.79
N ASN A 319 -9.85 -7.86 -1.66
CA ASN A 319 -8.77 -8.70 -2.21
C ASN A 319 -8.66 -8.52 -3.73
N ALA A 320 -9.81 -8.44 -4.44
CA ALA A 320 -9.78 -8.19 -5.87
C ALA A 320 -9.22 -6.81 -6.24
N VAL A 321 -9.40 -5.77 -5.42
CA VAL A 321 -8.76 -4.46 -5.65
C VAL A 321 -7.25 -4.57 -5.53
N LYS A 322 -6.74 -5.28 -4.52
CA LYS A 322 -5.30 -5.58 -4.36
C LYS A 322 -4.75 -6.33 -5.58
N ASP A 323 -5.41 -7.41 -6.00
CA ASP A 323 -4.97 -8.25 -7.13
C ASP A 323 -4.95 -7.53 -8.50
N TYR A 324 -5.60 -6.37 -8.63
CA TYR A 324 -5.79 -5.67 -9.90
C TYR A 324 -5.39 -4.19 -9.85
N VAL A 325 -4.40 -3.87 -9.03
CA VAL A 325 -3.60 -2.64 -9.14
C VAL A 325 -2.31 -2.95 -9.92
N ASP A 326 -1.92 -2.08 -10.84
CA ASP A 326 -0.76 -2.27 -11.73
C ASP A 326 -0.12 -0.92 -12.10
N LEU A 327 1.16 -0.89 -12.44
CA LEU A 327 1.81 0.29 -13.02
C LEU A 327 1.43 0.49 -14.49
N ILE A 328 1.28 1.75 -14.91
CA ILE A 328 1.25 2.15 -16.32
C ILE A 328 2.56 2.83 -16.68
N ASP A 329 3.35 2.17 -17.54
CA ASP A 329 4.52 2.74 -18.24
C ASP A 329 4.21 3.95 -19.15
#